data_AF-A0A352JPV7-F1
#
_entry.id   AF-A0A352JPV7-F1
#
_cell.length_a   1.000
_cell.length_b   1.000
_cell.length_c   1.000
_cell.angle_alpha   90.00
_cell.angle_beta   90.00
_cell.angle_gamma   90.00
#
_symmetry.space_group_name_H-M   'P 1'
#
loop_
_entity.id
_entity.type
_entity.pdbx_description
1 polymer ?
#
loop_
_entity_poly.entity_id
_entity_poly.type
_entity_poly.pdbx_seq_one_letter_code
_entity_poly.pdbx_strand_id
1 'polypeptide(L)'
;SIVLVENAHKRLEKAPPGVDRKEVIIAAAKEVGPAIFFSLLIITVGFLPIFALNGQGGRLFKPLAYTKTFAMFFAAIVSITLAPALMTLLIRGKIKHESEHPVSKFLIKIYKPFVYVALRNPKTTIAIGLAAIIASIPM
;
A
#
# COMPACT_ATOMS: atom_id res chain seq x y z
N SER A 1 -3.09 -4.57 -4.77
CA SER A 1 -4.41 -5.20 -4.49
C SER A 1 -4.73 -5.35 -3.02
N ILE A 2 -3.79 -5.69 -2.12
CA ILE A 2 -4.08 -5.86 -0.68
C ILE A 2 -4.70 -4.60 -0.06
N VAL A 3 -4.12 -3.42 -0.34
CA VAL A 3 -4.64 -2.12 0.15
C VAL A 3 -6.10 -1.86 -0.26
N LEU A 4 -6.47 -2.28 -1.47
CA LEU A 4 -7.83 -2.12 -2.00
C LEU A 4 -8.82 -3.01 -1.21
N VAL A 5 -8.42 -4.27 -0.95
CA VAL A 5 -9.20 -5.22 -0.17
C VAL A 5 -9.32 -4.76 1.28
N GLU A 6 -8.24 -4.26 1.88
CA GLU A 6 -8.24 -3.76 3.26
C GLU A 6 -9.12 -2.51 3.41
N ASN A 7 -9.06 -1.57 2.46
CA ASN A 7 -9.95 -0.40 2.47
C ASN A 7 -11.41 -0.83 2.34
N ALA A 8 -11.72 -1.79 1.46
CA ALA A 8 -13.06 -2.35 1.32
C ALA A 8 -13.54 -3.03 2.61
N HIS A 9 -12.68 -3.80 3.29
CA HIS A 9 -13.00 -4.43 4.58
C HIS A 9 -13.28 -3.39 5.67
N LYS A 10 -12.41 -2.38 5.81
CA LYS A 10 -12.58 -1.29 6.80
C LYS A 10 -13.82 -0.44 6.53
N ARG A 11 -14.18 -0.22 5.27
CA ARG A 11 -15.40 0.51 4.89
C ARG A 11 -16.65 -0.31 5.16
N LEU A 12 -16.62 -1.62 4.92
CA LEU A 12 -17.72 -2.54 5.24
C LEU A 12 -17.93 -2.73 6.74
N GLU A 13 -16.86 -2.75 7.54
CA GLU A 13 -16.91 -2.81 9.01
C GLU A 13 -17.64 -1.60 9.61
N LYS A 14 -17.45 -0.42 9.03
CA LYS A 14 -18.05 0.85 9.49
C LYS A 14 -19.39 1.19 8.84
N ALA A 15 -19.86 0.38 7.89
CA ALA A 15 -21.06 0.67 7.13
C ALA A 15 -22.32 0.51 8.02
N PRO A 16 -23.29 1.44 7.94
CA PRO A 16 -24.55 1.30 8.67
C PRO A 16 -25.35 0.06 8.20
N PRO A 17 -26.19 -0.53 9.08
CA PRO A 17 -27.07 -1.61 8.69
C PRO A 17 -28.03 -1.17 7.58
N GLY A 18 -28.08 -1.90 6.46
CA GLY A 18 -29.03 -1.66 5.37
C GLY A 18 -28.45 -1.05 4.09
N VAL A 19 -27.17 -0.66 4.06
CA VAL A 19 -26.51 -0.16 2.85
C VAL A 19 -26.16 -1.32 1.90
N ASP A 20 -26.31 -1.12 0.58
CA ASP A 20 -25.86 -2.11 -0.40
C ASP A 20 -24.34 -2.28 -0.31
N ARG A 21 -23.92 -3.51 -0.03
CA ARG A 21 -22.52 -3.88 0.13
C ARG A 21 -21.72 -3.63 -1.15
N LYS A 22 -22.35 -3.82 -2.31
CA LYS A 22 -21.69 -3.57 -3.60
C LYS A 22 -21.33 -2.09 -3.74
N GLU A 23 -22.24 -1.21 -3.35
CA GLU A 23 -22.02 0.23 -3.38
C GLU A 23 -20.88 0.64 -2.45
N VAL A 24 -20.83 0.09 -1.23
CA VAL A 24 -19.73 0.35 -0.27
C VAL A 24 -18.38 -0.12 -0.84
N ILE A 25 -18.31 -1.32 -1.42
CA ILE A 25 -17.08 -1.86 -2.03
C ILE A 25 -16.64 -1.00 -3.21
N ILE A 26 -17.57 -0.59 -4.08
CA ILE A 26 -17.26 0.25 -5.24
C ILE A 26 -16.78 1.63 -4.79
N ALA A 27 -17.42 2.24 -3.79
CA ALA A 27 -16.99 3.52 -3.23
C ALA A 27 -15.59 3.41 -2.61
N ALA A 28 -15.34 2.36 -1.82
CA ALA A 28 -14.02 2.08 -1.26
C ALA A 28 -12.95 1.87 -2.34
N ALA A 29 -13.31 1.22 -3.45
CA ALA A 29 -12.41 1.00 -4.57
C ALA A 29 -12.10 2.30 -5.33
N LYS A 30 -13.09 3.18 -5.50
CA LYS A 30 -12.90 4.50 -6.14
C LYS A 30 -12.04 5.44 -5.31
N GLU A 31 -12.09 5.34 -3.98
CA GLU A 31 -11.31 6.18 -3.07
C GLU A 31 -9.79 5.93 -3.20
N VAL A 32 -9.37 4.66 -3.20
CA VAL A 32 -7.93 4.30 -3.22
C VAL A 32 -7.42 3.87 -4.59
N GLY A 33 -8.32 3.60 -5.55
CA GLY A 33 -7.99 3.13 -6.90
C GLY A 33 -6.98 4.03 -7.63
N PRO A 34 -7.25 5.34 -7.76
CA PRO A 34 -6.31 6.27 -8.39
C PRO A 34 -4.94 6.29 -7.69
N ALA A 35 -4.90 6.34 -6.36
CA ALA A 35 -3.65 6.36 -5.60
C ALA A 35 -2.79 5.12 -5.84
N ILE A 36 -3.40 3.93 -5.89
CA ILE A 36 -2.68 2.68 -6.16
C ILE A 36 -2.17 2.66 -7.61
N PHE A 37 -2.98 3.08 -8.57
CA PHE A 37 -2.56 3.14 -9.98
C PHE A 37 -1.38 4.09 -10.19
N PHE A 38 -1.46 5.31 -9.66
CA PHE A 38 -0.35 6.26 -9.73
C PHE A 38 0.89 5.76 -9.00
N SER A 39 0.74 5.11 -7.84
CA SER A 39 1.87 4.51 -7.11
C SER A 39 2.59 3.45 -7.96
N LEU A 40 1.84 2.52 -8.59
CA LEU A 40 2.41 1.50 -9.48
C LEU A 40 3.09 2.12 -10.71
N LEU A 41 2.50 3.20 -11.27
CA LEU A 41 3.08 3.94 -12.39
C LEU A 41 4.38 4.63 -11.99
N ILE A 42 4.42 5.32 -10.85
CA ILE A 42 5.63 5.97 -10.33
C ILE A 42 6.74 4.94 -10.11
N ILE A 43 6.43 3.76 -9.54
CA ILE A 43 7.42 2.68 -9.38
C ILE A 43 7.92 2.21 -10.74
N THR A 44 7.03 2.08 -11.72
CA THR A 44 7.38 1.66 -13.09
C THR A 44 8.34 2.66 -13.74
N VAL A 45 8.04 3.96 -13.67
CA VAL A 45 8.87 5.04 -14.21
C VAL A 45 10.18 5.19 -13.44
N GLY A 46 10.16 5.04 -12.12
CA GLY A 46 11.35 5.09 -11.27
C GLY A 46 12.37 3.99 -11.58
N PHE A 47 11.95 2.91 -12.24
CA PHE A 47 12.83 1.83 -12.70
C PHE A 47 13.37 2.03 -14.12
N LEU A 48 12.82 2.99 -14.89
CA LEU A 48 13.25 3.28 -16.25
C LEU A 48 14.75 3.64 -16.39
N PRO A 49 15.39 4.34 -15.42
CA PRO A 49 16.82 4.63 -15.47
C PRO A 49 17.72 3.39 -15.52
N ILE A 50 17.26 2.23 -15.05
CA ILE A 50 18.04 0.98 -15.07
C ILE A 50 18.36 0.53 -16.49
N PHE A 51 17.51 0.88 -17.47
CA PHE A 51 17.77 0.56 -18.88
C PHE A 51 18.96 1.32 -19.46
N ALA A 52 19.36 2.44 -18.83
CA ALA A 52 20.56 3.20 -19.22
C ALA A 52 21.87 2.56 -18.73
N LEU A 53 21.81 1.52 -17.88
CA LEU A 53 23.02 0.80 -17.44
C LEU A 53 23.66 0.02 -18.60
N ASN A 54 24.95 0.25 -18.81
CA ASN A 54 25.76 -0.41 -19.83
C ASN A 54 26.73 -1.43 -19.22
N GLY A 55 27.33 -2.29 -20.05
CA GLY A 55 28.32 -3.28 -19.62
C GLY A 55 27.73 -4.56 -19.01
N GLN A 56 28.50 -5.21 -18.13
CA GLN A 56 28.08 -6.48 -17.49
C GLN A 56 26.88 -6.28 -16.55
N GLY A 57 26.83 -5.18 -15.80
CA GLY A 57 25.69 -4.84 -14.95
C GLY A 57 24.39 -4.69 -15.75
N GLY A 58 24.43 -4.02 -16.90
CA GLY A 58 23.26 -3.89 -17.78
C GLY A 58 22.74 -5.25 -18.28
N ARG A 59 23.61 -6.21 -18.62
CA ARG A 59 23.19 -7.55 -19.08
C ARG A 59 22.47 -8.35 -18.00
N LEU A 60 22.86 -8.19 -16.75
CA LEU A 60 22.22 -8.87 -15.62
C LEU A 60 20.91 -8.20 -15.21
N PHE A 61 20.88 -6.86 -15.18
CA PHE A 61 19.74 -6.10 -14.68
C PHE A 61 18.66 -5.81 -15.73
N LYS A 62 18.98 -5.76 -17.03
CA LYS A 62 17.98 -5.50 -18.09
C LYS A 62 16.87 -6.56 -18.12
N PRO A 63 17.14 -7.88 -18.10
CA PRO A 63 16.07 -8.90 -18.08
C PRO A 63 15.18 -8.78 -16.84
N LEU A 64 15.77 -8.48 -15.67
CA LEU A 64 15.04 -8.29 -14.41
C LEU A 64 14.21 -6.99 -14.42
N ALA A 65 14.70 -5.94 -15.08
CA ALA A 65 13.97 -4.68 -15.24
C ALA A 65 12.74 -4.88 -16.14
N TYR A 66 12.89 -5.57 -17.28
CA TYR A 66 11.77 -5.83 -18.18
C TYR A 66 10.64 -6.60 -17.49
N THR A 67 10.94 -7.71 -16.83
CA THR A 67 9.90 -8.51 -16.15
C THR A 67 9.18 -7.71 -15.08
N LYS A 68 9.91 -6.91 -14.29
CA LYS A 68 9.31 -6.04 -13.27
C LYS A 68 8.44 -4.94 -13.88
N THR A 69 8.92 -4.22 -14.90
CA THR A 69 8.19 -3.13 -15.56
C THR A 69 6.89 -3.66 -16.17
N PHE A 70 6.93 -4.77 -16.90
CA PHE A 70 5.73 -5.36 -17.46
C PHE A 70 4.77 -5.85 -16.37
N ALA A 71 5.27 -6.55 -15.34
CA ALA A 71 4.44 -7.03 -14.24
C ALA A 71 3.72 -5.87 -13.51
N MET A 72 4.43 -4.78 -13.22
CA MET A 72 3.87 -3.60 -12.56
C MET A 72 2.85 -2.86 -13.44
N PHE A 73 3.12 -2.75 -14.73
CA PHE A 73 2.20 -2.15 -15.71
C PHE A 73 0.87 -2.94 -15.78
N PHE A 74 0.95 -4.26 -15.96
CA PHE A 74 -0.25 -5.10 -15.96
C PHE A 74 -0.95 -5.11 -14.59
N ALA A 75 -0.21 -5.11 -13.49
CA ALA A 75 -0.78 -5.01 -12.14
C ALA A 75 -1.56 -3.70 -11.94
N ALA A 76 -1.09 -2.60 -12.51
CA ALA A 76 -1.80 -1.30 -12.44
C ALA A 76 -3.17 -1.36 -13.13
N ILE A 77 -3.22 -1.93 -14.34
CA ILE A 77 -4.46 -2.11 -15.10
C ILE A 77 -5.41 -3.06 -14.36
N VAL A 78 -4.91 -4.21 -13.92
CA VAL A 78 -5.67 -5.23 -13.18
C VAL A 78 -6.21 -4.68 -11.86
N SER A 79 -5.45 -3.80 -11.18
CA SER A 79 -5.87 -3.22 -9.90
C SER A 79 -7.07 -2.27 -10.01
N ILE A 80 -7.27 -1.61 -11.15
CA ILE A 80 -8.44 -0.74 -11.37
C ILE A 80 -9.61 -1.50 -11.99
N THR A 81 -9.33 -2.52 -12.80
CA THR A 81 -10.36 -3.23 -13.57
C THR A 81 -10.86 -4.48 -12.85
N LEU A 82 -9.99 -5.48 -12.72
CA LEU A 82 -10.34 -6.81 -12.24
C LEU A 82 -10.45 -6.86 -10.71
N ALA A 83 -9.63 -6.11 -9.98
CA ALA A 83 -9.65 -6.16 -8.52
C ALA A 83 -11.00 -5.70 -7.92
N PRO A 84 -11.63 -4.58 -8.35
CA PRO A 84 -12.98 -4.21 -7.90
C PRO A 84 -14.04 -5.25 -8.24
N ALA A 85 -14.01 -5.80 -9.46
CA ALA A 85 -14.94 -6.84 -9.89
C ALA A 85 -14.84 -8.09 -9.00
N LEU A 86 -13.62 -8.60 -8.79
CA LEU A 86 -13.37 -9.76 -7.94
C LEU A 86 -13.76 -9.50 -6.49
N MET A 87 -13.48 -8.31 -5.95
CA MET A 87 -13.89 -7.95 -4.59
C MET A 87 -15.40 -8.02 -4.41
N THR A 88 -16.20 -7.53 -5.36
CA THR A 88 -17.68 -7.62 -5.26
C THR A 88 -18.21 -9.05 -5.34
N LEU A 89 -17.48 -9.96 -5.98
CA LEU A 89 -17.87 -11.37 -6.14
C LEU A 89 -17.43 -12.24 -4.95
N LEU A 90 -16.20 -12.06 -4.49
CA LEU A 90 -15.54 -12.92 -3.49
C LEU A 90 -15.76 -12.42 -2.05
N ILE A 91 -15.90 -11.12 -1.81
CA ILE A 91 -16.12 -10.59 -0.46
C ILE A 91 -17.58 -10.89 -0.05
N ARG A 92 -17.76 -12.03 0.64
CA ARG A 92 -19.04 -12.52 1.18
C ARG A 92 -18.91 -12.77 2.68
N GLY A 93 -20.03 -12.70 3.41
CA GLY A 93 -20.11 -13.02 4.85
C GLY A 93 -20.14 -11.81 5.78
N LYS A 94 -20.24 -12.02 7.10
CA LYS A 94 -20.20 -10.94 8.11
C LYS A 94 -18.74 -10.58 8.38
N ILE A 95 -18.34 -9.35 8.05
CA ILE A 95 -17.00 -8.85 8.37
C ILE A 95 -17.01 -8.48 9.85
N LYS A 96 -16.24 -9.23 10.65
CA LYS A 96 -16.06 -8.94 12.08
C LYS A 96 -15.13 -7.74 12.22
N HIS A 97 -15.32 -6.97 13.30
CA HIS A 97 -14.52 -5.78 13.56
C HIS A 97 -13.05 -6.19 13.75
N GLU A 98 -12.12 -5.57 13.03
CA GLU A 98 -10.67 -5.85 13.11
C GLU A 98 -10.14 -5.55 14.52
N SER A 99 -10.81 -4.64 15.24
CA SER A 99 -10.57 -4.33 16.64
C SER A 99 -10.91 -5.44 17.63
N GLU A 100 -11.63 -6.49 17.22
CA GLU A 100 -11.92 -7.64 18.09
C GLU A 100 -10.79 -8.67 18.11
N HIS A 101 -9.86 -8.61 17.15
CA HIS A 101 -8.77 -9.57 17.08
C HIS A 101 -7.69 -9.26 18.15
N PRO A 102 -7.32 -10.23 19.00
CA PRO A 102 -6.37 -9.99 20.10
C PRO A 102 -5.00 -9.51 19.62
N VAL A 103 -4.57 -9.99 18.44
CA VAL A 103 -3.31 -9.56 17.80
C VAL A 103 -3.36 -8.09 17.37
N SER A 104 -4.46 -7.64 16.75
CA SER A 104 -4.63 -6.25 16.33
C SER A 104 -4.61 -5.29 17.53
N LYS A 105 -5.31 -5.65 18.62
CA LYS A 105 -5.28 -4.87 19.87
C LYS A 105 -3.87 -4.75 20.44
N PHE A 106 -3.10 -5.84 20.45
CA PHE A 106 -1.73 -5.85 20.95
C PHE A 106 -0.80 -4.96 20.11
N LEU A 107 -0.85 -5.09 18.78
CA LEU A 107 -0.06 -4.26 17.85
C LEU A 107 -0.39 -2.77 18.01
N ILE A 108 -1.68 -2.42 18.08
CA ILE A 108 -2.13 -1.03 18.26
C ILE A 108 -1.68 -0.48 19.63
N LYS A 109 -1.73 -1.31 20.69
CA LYS A 109 -1.29 -0.90 22.03
C LYS A 109 0.21 -0.61 22.10
N ILE A 110 1.03 -1.37 21.36
CA ILE A 110 2.47 -1.10 21.25
C ILE A 110 2.73 0.11 20.33
N TYR A 111 2.01 0.25 19.23
CA TYR A 111 2.24 1.34 18.26
C TYR A 111 1.87 2.73 18.82
N LYS A 112 0.74 2.84 19.52
CA LYS A 112 0.23 4.11 20.09
C LYS A 112 1.23 4.92 20.93
N PRO A 113 1.96 4.33 21.91
CA PRO A 113 2.91 5.10 22.72
C PRO A 113 4.07 5.67 21.90
N PHE A 114 4.60 4.92 20.93
CA PHE A 114 5.67 5.43 20.06
C PHE A 114 5.19 6.61 19.22
N VAL A 115 3.98 6.51 18.64
CA VAL A 115 3.37 7.61 17.88
C VAL A 115 3.14 8.85 18.76
N TYR A 116 2.67 8.65 19.98
CA TYR A 116 2.43 9.76 20.91
C TYR A 116 3.75 10.46 21.29
N VAL A 117 4.82 9.70 21.56
CA VAL A 117 6.14 10.26 21.85
C VAL A 117 6.70 11.01 20.63
N ALA A 118 6.54 10.46 19.42
CA ALA A 118 6.99 11.08 18.18
C ALA A 118 6.24 12.39 17.86
N LEU A 119 4.92 12.43 18.09
CA LEU A 119 4.11 13.62 17.87
C LEU A 119 4.30 14.69 18.96
N ARG A 120 4.61 14.29 20.20
CA ARG A 120 4.77 15.23 21.32
C ARG A 120 5.99 16.12 21.17
N ASN A 121 7.06 15.61 20.58
CA ASN A 121 8.30 16.38 20.34
C ASN A 121 8.77 16.24 18.88
N PRO A 122 8.11 16.93 17.93
CA PRO A 122 8.42 16.78 16.51
C PRO A 122 9.86 17.17 16.18
N LYS A 123 10.44 18.15 16.90
CA LYS A 123 11.82 18.59 16.70
C LYS A 123 12.84 17.49 17.01
N THR A 124 12.67 16.73 18.09
CA THR A 124 13.58 15.63 18.43
C THR A 124 13.38 14.45 17.48
N THR A 125 12.15 14.16 17.04
CA THR A 125 11.89 13.12 16.04
C THR A 125 12.56 13.44 14.69
N ILE A 126 12.47 14.68 14.23
CA ILE A 126 13.16 15.13 13.01
C ILE A 126 14.68 15.07 13.20
N ALA A 127 15.20 15.51 14.35
CA ALA A 127 16.63 15.46 14.64
C ALA A 127 17.18 14.02 14.65
N ILE A 128 16.46 13.06 15.25
CA ILE A 128 16.81 11.64 15.23
C ILE A 128 16.78 11.10 13.80
N GLY A 129 15.75 11.46 13.01
CA GLY A 129 15.65 11.06 11.61
C GLY A 129 16.83 11.58 10.77
N LEU A 130 17.19 12.85 10.94
CA LEU A 130 18.35 13.45 10.28
C LEU A 130 19.66 12.80 10.71
N ALA A 131 19.83 12.56 12.02
CA ALA A 131 21.01 11.87 12.54
C ALA A 131 21.12 10.45 11.96
N ALA A 132 20.01 9.71 11.84
CA ALA A 132 19.99 8.38 11.24
C ALA A 132 20.37 8.40 9.74
N ILE A 133 19.91 9.41 9.00
CA ILE A 133 20.29 9.60 7.59
C ILE A 133 21.79 9.88 7.49
N ILE A 134 22.32 10.79 8.31
CA ILE A 134 23.75 11.14 8.31
C ILE A 134 24.60 9.93 8.68
N ALA A 135 24.19 9.16 9.69
CA ALA A 135 24.88 7.94 10.11
C ALA A 135 24.85 6.81 9.05
N SER A 136 23.85 6.81 8.16
CA SER A 136 23.73 5.83 7.09
C SER A 136 24.62 6.13 5.87
N ILE A 137 25.25 7.31 5.80
CA ILE A 137 26.21 7.62 4.74
C ILE A 137 27.49 6.85 5.08
N PRO A 138 27.89 5.83 4.29
CA PRO A 138 29.15 5.15 4.54
C PRO A 138 30.28 6.15 4.27
N MET A 139 31.03 6.50 5.32
CA MET A 139 32.29 7.26 5.22
C MET A 139 33.36 6.45 4.47
#